data_AF-R6BUN1-F1
#
_entry.id   AF-R6BUN1-F1
#
_cell.length_a   1.000
_cell.length_b   1.000
_cell.length_c   1.000
_cell.angle_alpha   90.00
_cell.angle_beta   90.00
_cell.angle_gamma   90.00
#
_symmetry.space_group_name_H-M   'P 1'
#
loop_
_entity.id
_entity.type
_entity.pdbx_description
1 polymer ?
#
loop_
_entity_poly.entity_id
_entity_poly.type
_entity_poly.pdbx_seq_one_letter_code
_entity_poly.pdbx_strand_id
1 'polypeptide(L)'
;MDKQSSEFKTLIFDLANGSLDLEHFPVEESKYVENEYEEGKPCYELYAGMHDAYERICHRLGKPDTEDRDVEIVINNLLDIGRHLSLKMYDYGYFFASNKV
;
A
#
# COMPACT_ATOMS: atom_id res chain seq x y z
N MET A 1 6.66 -21.23 1.23
CA MET A 1 5.68 -20.65 2.19
C MET A 1 4.28 -21.03 1.73
N ASP A 2 3.34 -21.26 2.65
CA ASP A 2 1.94 -21.50 2.28
C ASP A 2 1.35 -20.21 1.68
N LYS A 3 0.83 -20.30 0.45
CA LYS A 3 0.33 -19.15 -0.31
C LYS A 3 -0.97 -18.55 0.25
N GLN A 4 -1.66 -19.25 1.14
CA GLN A 4 -2.85 -18.74 1.83
C GLN A 4 -2.53 -18.14 3.21
N SER A 5 -1.29 -18.28 3.67
CA SER A 5 -0.88 -17.77 4.98
C SER A 5 -0.91 -16.25 5.04
N SER A 6 -1.15 -15.70 6.23
CA SER A 6 -1.17 -14.25 6.44
C SER A 6 0.18 -13.61 6.15
N GLU A 7 1.27 -14.34 6.42
CA GLU A 7 2.64 -13.93 6.16
C GLU A 7 2.90 -13.81 4.66
N PHE A 8 2.47 -14.79 3.85
CA PHE A 8 2.63 -14.72 2.40
C PHE A 8 1.85 -13.55 1.79
N LYS A 9 0.60 -13.38 2.20
CA LYS A 9 -0.22 -12.28 1.69
C LYS A 9 0.33 -10.91 2.07
N THR A 10 0.87 -10.80 3.29
CA THR A 10 1.55 -9.59 3.75
C THR A 10 2.80 -9.34 2.93
N LEU A 11 3.62 -10.37 2.65
CA LEU A 11 4.79 -10.25 1.79
C LEU A 11 4.43 -9.71 0.39
N ILE A 12 3.38 -10.24 -0.24
CA ILE A 12 2.95 -9.76 -1.57
C ILE A 12 2.49 -8.31 -1.51
N PHE A 13 1.73 -7.92 -0.47
CA PHE A 13 1.32 -6.54 -0.27
C PHE A 13 2.51 -5.60 -0.06
N ASP A 14 3.49 -6.02 0.74
CA ASP A 14 4.69 -5.24 1.07
C ASP A 14 5.65 -5.12 -0.12
N LEU A 15 5.69 -6.13 -0.99
CA LEU A 15 6.37 -6.03 -2.28
C LEU A 15 5.67 -5.01 -3.20
N ALA A 16 4.34 -5.11 -3.32
CA ALA A 16 3.56 -4.25 -4.20
C ALA A 16 3.56 -2.79 -3.75
N ASN A 17 3.70 -2.52 -2.45
CA ASN A 17 3.79 -1.17 -1.92
C ASN A 17 5.22 -0.62 -1.84
N GLY A 18 6.24 -1.42 -2.19
CA GLY A 18 7.64 -1.00 -2.18
C GLY A 18 8.26 -0.82 -0.79
N SER A 19 7.68 -1.38 0.27
CA SER A 19 8.15 -1.19 1.66
C SER A 19 9.37 -2.05 2.04
N LEU A 20 9.75 -3.01 1.20
CA LEU A 20 10.84 -3.93 1.49
C LEU A 20 12.19 -3.43 0.95
N ASP A 21 13.23 -3.58 1.76
CA ASP A 21 14.62 -3.39 1.36
C ASP A 21 15.14 -4.62 0.60
N LEU A 22 14.84 -4.67 -0.69
CA LEU A 22 15.21 -5.79 -1.57
C LEU A 22 16.69 -5.80 -1.96
N GLU A 23 17.42 -4.69 -1.77
CA GLU A 23 18.86 -4.63 -2.00
C GLU A 23 19.61 -5.49 -0.99
N HIS A 24 19.19 -5.44 0.28
CA HIS A 24 19.81 -6.20 1.37
C HIS A 24 19.09 -7.51 1.65
N PHE A 25 17.78 -7.60 1.42
CA PHE A 25 16.95 -8.76 1.74
C PHE A 25 16.11 -9.21 0.54
N PRO A 26 16.72 -9.78 -0.51
CA PRO A 26 15.99 -10.24 -1.67
C PRO A 26 15.07 -11.42 -1.33
N VAL A 27 13.88 -11.42 -1.93
CA VAL A 27 12.90 -12.50 -1.84
C VAL A 27 12.53 -12.96 -3.24
N GLU A 28 12.26 -14.25 -3.44
CA GLU A 28 12.02 -14.81 -4.77
C GLU A 28 10.75 -14.26 -5.43
N GLU A 29 9.75 -13.91 -4.61
CA GLU A 29 8.46 -13.38 -5.03
C GLU A 29 8.57 -11.99 -5.70
N SER A 30 9.65 -11.22 -5.44
CA SER A 30 9.85 -9.90 -6.04
C SER A 30 10.03 -9.94 -7.56
N LYS A 31 10.34 -11.11 -8.13
CA LYS A 31 10.41 -11.33 -9.58
C LYS A 31 9.05 -11.26 -10.27
N TYR A 32 7.96 -11.38 -9.49
CA TYR A 32 6.59 -11.48 -10.02
C TYR A 32 5.69 -10.35 -9.54
N VAL A 33 6.07 -9.67 -8.46
CA VAL A 33 5.31 -8.57 -7.88
C VAL A 33 6.04 -7.28 -8.17
N GLU A 34 5.42 -6.42 -8.97
CA GLU A 34 5.94 -5.10 -9.25
C GLU A 34 5.68 -4.16 -8.06
N ASN A 35 6.62 -3.25 -7.79
CA ASN A 35 6.38 -2.13 -6.89
C ASN A 35 5.46 -1.12 -7.59
N GLU A 36 4.24 -0.91 -7.10
CA GLU A 36 3.25 0.02 -7.67
C GLU A 36 3.49 1.48 -7.24
N TYR A 37 4.34 1.70 -6.24
CA TYR A 37 4.73 3.01 -5.71
C TYR A 37 6.05 3.52 -6.29
N GLU A 38 6.61 2.85 -7.29
CA GLU A 38 7.74 3.36 -8.05
C GLU A 38 7.38 4.68 -8.78
N GLU A 39 8.35 5.58 -8.91
CA GLU A 39 8.14 6.91 -9.53
C GLU A 39 7.49 6.80 -10.92
N GLY A 40 6.46 7.61 -11.17
CA GLY A 40 5.69 7.60 -12.41
C GLY A 40 4.58 6.55 -12.50
N LYS A 41 4.43 5.67 -11.50
CA LYS A 41 3.29 4.74 -11.41
C LYS A 41 2.08 5.38 -10.72
N PRO A 42 0.86 4.84 -10.93
CA PRO A 42 -0.36 5.45 -10.41
C PRO A 42 -0.37 5.63 -8.88
N CYS A 43 0.13 4.68 -8.08
CA CYS A 43 0.13 4.84 -6.62
C CYS A 43 1.10 5.94 -6.17
N TYR A 44 2.25 6.09 -6.83
CA TYR A 44 3.17 7.20 -6.57
C TYR A 44 2.51 8.55 -6.81
N GLU A 45 1.91 8.75 -7.99
CA GLU A 45 1.27 10.02 -8.38
C GLU A 45 0.08 10.38 -7.48
N LEU A 46 -0.75 9.38 -7.14
CA LEU A 46 -1.89 9.58 -6.24
C LEU A 46 -1.44 9.91 -4.81
N TYR A 47 -0.40 9.25 -4.32
CA TYR A 47 0.16 9.53 -3.00
C TYR A 47 0.81 10.93 -2.95
N ALA A 48 1.59 11.30 -3.96
CA ALA A 48 2.18 12.63 -4.08
C ALA A 48 1.08 13.72 -4.11
N GLY A 49 0.03 13.54 -4.91
CA GLY A 49 -1.08 14.49 -4.96
C GLY A 49 -1.85 14.59 -3.64
N MET A 50 -1.99 13.48 -2.91
CA MET A 50 -2.57 13.46 -1.56
C MET A 50 -1.69 14.23 -0.58
N HIS A 51 -0.38 13.98 -0.58
CA HIS A 51 0.59 14.67 0.27
C HIS A 51 0.61 16.19 0.01
N ASP A 52 0.63 16.61 -1.25
CA ASP A 52 0.56 18.03 -1.61
C ASP A 52 -0.75 18.68 -1.13
N ALA A 53 -1.87 17.95 -1.19
CA ALA A 53 -3.15 18.45 -0.69
C ALA A 53 -3.15 18.60 0.83
N TYR A 54 -2.51 17.66 1.52
CA TYR A 54 -2.30 17.69 2.96
C TYR A 54 -1.48 18.90 3.40
N GLU A 55 -0.32 19.15 2.78
CA GLU A 55 0.52 20.32 3.08
C GLU A 55 -0.25 21.65 2.91
N ARG A 56 -1.03 21.76 1.82
CA ARG A 56 -1.89 22.93 1.60
C ARG A 56 -2.95 23.10 2.68
N ILE A 57 -3.47 22.02 3.26
CA ILE A 57 -4.41 22.10 4.39
C ILE A 57 -3.68 22.64 5.63
N CYS A 58 -2.54 22.06 6.00
CA CYS A 58 -1.75 22.49 7.17
C CYS A 58 -1.36 23.97 7.08
N HIS A 59 -0.95 24.43 5.90
CA HIS A 59 -0.66 25.84 5.65
C HIS A 59 -1.89 26.73 5.83
N ARG A 60 -3.07 26.36 5.31
CA ARG A 60 -4.32 27.13 5.50
C ARG A 60 -4.79 27.18 6.95
N LEU A 61 -4.45 26.17 7.76
CA LEU A 61 -4.76 26.12 9.19
C LEU A 61 -3.76 26.91 10.06
N GLY A 62 -2.75 27.54 9.45
CA GLY A 62 -1.73 28.31 10.16
C GLY A 62 -0.73 27.43 10.93
N LYS A 63 -0.62 26.15 10.56
CA LYS A 63 0.30 25.18 11.16
C LYS A 63 1.15 24.51 10.08
N PRO A 64 1.96 25.26 9.32
CA PRO A 64 2.73 24.71 8.19
C PRO A 64 3.72 23.61 8.62
N ASP A 65 4.22 23.67 9.86
CA ASP A 65 5.19 22.72 10.41
C ASP A 65 4.54 21.66 11.31
N THR A 66 3.23 21.46 11.24
CA THR A 66 2.53 20.48 12.09
C THR A 66 1.53 19.68 11.30
N GLU A 67 1.62 18.37 11.49
CA GLU A 67 0.66 17.43 10.96
C GLU A 67 -0.74 17.67 11.55
N ASP A 68 -1.75 17.78 10.68
CA ASP A 68 -3.14 17.88 11.15
C ASP A 68 -3.66 16.49 11.52
N ARG A 69 -3.99 16.34 12.81
CA ARG A 69 -4.41 15.06 13.39
C ARG A 69 -5.62 14.43 12.67
N ASP A 70 -6.62 15.23 12.30
CA ASP A 70 -7.84 14.67 11.73
C ASP A 70 -7.61 14.26 10.28
N VAL A 71 -6.76 14.98 9.55
CA VAL A 71 -6.33 14.58 8.20
C VAL A 71 -5.49 13.31 8.24
N GLU A 72 -4.55 13.19 9.19
CA GLU A 72 -3.79 11.97 9.43
C GLU A 72 -4.69 10.77 9.73
N ILE A 73 -5.72 10.95 10.56
CA ILE A 73 -6.71 9.89 10.84
C ILE A 73 -7.42 9.45 9.55
N VAL A 74 -7.80 10.39 8.69
CA VAL A 74 -8.45 10.06 7.40
C VAL A 74 -7.49 9.28 6.49
N ILE A 75 -6.25 9.74 6.34
CA ILE A 75 -5.24 9.08 5.48
C ILE A 75 -4.96 7.66 6.00
N ASN A 76 -4.64 7.52 7.28
CA ASN A 76 -4.31 6.24 7.89
C ASN A 76 -5.48 5.24 7.76
N ASN A 77 -6.71 5.69 8.05
CA ASN A 77 -7.88 4.82 7.91
C ASN A 77 -8.12 4.39 6.45
N LEU A 78 -7.92 5.28 5.47
CA LEU A 78 -8.07 4.91 4.06
C LEU A 78 -6.99 3.92 3.61
N LEU A 79 -5.74 4.08 4.07
CA LEU A 79 -4.67 3.12 3.81
C LEU A 79 -4.95 1.76 4.46
N ASP A 80 -5.45 1.73 5.69
CA ASP A 80 -5.82 0.50 6.40
C ASP A 80 -6.99 -0.22 5.73
N ILE A 81 -8.02 0.52 5.30
CA ILE A 81 -9.12 -0.02 4.49
C ILE A 81 -8.58 -0.61 3.19
N GLY A 82 -7.70 0.12 2.49
CA GLY A 82 -7.04 -0.34 1.27
C GLY A 82 -6.29 -1.65 1.49
N ARG A 83 -5.45 -1.73 2.54
CA ARG A 83 -4.73 -2.94 2.92
C ARG A 83 -5.68 -4.10 3.20
N HIS A 84 -6.73 -3.87 3.99
CA HIS A 84 -7.73 -4.90 4.30
C HIS A 84 -8.36 -5.46 3.02
N LEU A 85 -8.83 -4.58 2.13
CA LEU A 85 -9.43 -4.98 0.87
C LEU A 85 -8.45 -5.73 -0.04
N SER A 86 -7.19 -5.28 -0.15
CA SER A 86 -6.16 -5.95 -0.95
C SER A 86 -5.90 -7.38 -0.48
N LEU A 87 -5.80 -7.61 0.83
CA LEU A 87 -5.60 -8.96 1.38
C LEU A 87 -6.83 -9.84 1.13
N LYS A 88 -8.05 -9.29 1.22
CA LYS A 88 -9.29 -10.02 0.88
C LYS A 88 -9.38 -10.32 -0.62
N MET A 89 -8.98 -9.39 -1.48
CA MET A 89 -8.94 -9.58 -2.93
C MET A 89 -7.97 -10.69 -3.33
N TYR A 90 -6.82 -10.77 -2.65
CA TYR A 90 -5.92 -11.92 -2.81
C TYR A 90 -6.62 -13.23 -2.45
N ASP A 91 -7.31 -13.30 -1.30
CA ASP A 91 -8.06 -14.50 -0.88
C ASP A 91 -9.10 -14.91 -1.93
N TYR A 92 -9.86 -13.94 -2.47
CA TYR A 92 -10.84 -14.20 -3.52
C TYR A 92 -10.19 -14.63 -4.84
N GLY A 93 -9.10 -13.98 -5.25
CA GLY A 93 -8.35 -14.36 -6.45
C GLY A 93 -7.84 -15.80 -6.35
N TYR A 94 -7.25 -16.17 -5.21
CA TYR A 94 -6.82 -17.54 -4.95
C TYR A 94 -7.98 -18.53 -4.98
N PHE A 95 -9.12 -18.18 -4.36
CA PHE A 95 -10.32 -19.01 -4.38
C PHE A 95 -10.80 -19.29 -5.81
N PHE A 96 -10.98 -18.26 -6.64
CA PHE A 96 -11.46 -18.43 -8.03
C PHE A 96 -10.43 -19.07 -8.96
N ALA A 97 -9.13 -18.91 -8.70
CA ALA A 97 -8.09 -19.61 -9.45
C ALA A 97 -8.01 -21.11 -9.11
N SER A 98 -8.28 -21.46 -7.84
CA SER A 98 -8.15 -22.85 -7.34
C SER A 98 -9.42 -23.67 -7.50
N ASN A 99 -10.59 -23.03 -7.57
CA ASN A 99 -11.88 -23.69 -7.70
C ASN A 99 -12.47 -23.39 -9.08
N LYS A 100 -12.91 -24.43 -9.79
CA LYS A 100 -13.72 -24.26 -11.00
C LYS A 100 -15.14 -23.88 -10.57
N VAL A 101 -15.36 -22.58 -10.37
CA VAL A 101 -16.70 -21.99 -10.21
C VAL A 101 -17.27 -21.69 -11.59
#